data_AF-A0A3S1AK92-F1
#
_entry.id   AF-A0A3S1AK92-F1
#
_cell.length_a   1.000
_cell.length_b   1.000
_cell.length_c   1.000
_cell.angle_alpha   90.00
_cell.angle_beta   90.00
_cell.angle_gamma   90.00
#
_symmetry.space_group_name_H-M   'P 1'
#
loop_
_entity.id
_entity.type
_entity.pdbx_description
1 polymer ?
#
loop_
_entity_poly.entity_id
_entity_poly.type
_entity_poly.pdbx_seq_one_letter_code
_entity_poly.pdbx_strand_id
1 'polypeptide(L)'
;MRYYASLTGDICTGVQQTTGQIIADNIIDITAEVESGTPSGDLLWRKRIGDGWSEEKYEPEIPTGPSDSERIDQLEAINATLLLDAANKDIQLADLMMTVAQLQAGGAA
;
A
#
# COMPACT_ATOMS: atom_id res chain seq x y z
N MET A 1 -16.19 -17.04 -20.97
CA MET A 1 -15.67 -15.97 -20.10
C MET A 1 -14.19 -16.24 -19.89
N ARG A 2 -13.37 -15.23 -19.66
CA ARG A 2 -11.93 -15.43 -19.44
C ARG A 2 -11.55 -15.21 -17.99
N TYR A 3 -10.61 -16.00 -17.51
CA TYR A 3 -10.04 -15.90 -16.19
C TYR A 3 -8.58 -15.48 -16.30
N TYR A 4 -8.16 -14.56 -15.45
CA TYR A 4 -6.80 -14.07 -15.42
C TYR A 4 -6.25 -14.11 -14.00
N ALA A 5 -5.00 -14.55 -13.85
CA ALA A 5 -4.25 -14.44 -12.61
C ALA A 5 -3.31 -13.24 -12.68
N SER A 6 -3.33 -12.40 -11.65
CA SER A 6 -2.36 -11.33 -11.43
C SER A 6 -1.17 -11.89 -10.67
N LEU A 7 0.04 -11.58 -11.12
CA LEU A 7 1.29 -12.08 -10.55
C LEU A 7 2.10 -10.97 -9.90
N THR A 8 2.78 -11.30 -8.81
CA THR A 8 3.86 -10.50 -8.22
C THR A 8 5.07 -11.42 -8.05
N GLY A 9 6.04 -11.28 -8.97
CA GLY A 9 7.03 -12.34 -9.20
C GLY A 9 6.31 -13.62 -9.64
N ASP A 10 6.59 -14.73 -8.97
CA ASP A 10 6.00 -16.05 -9.25
C ASP A 10 4.73 -16.34 -8.44
N ILE A 11 4.19 -15.37 -7.70
CA ILE A 11 3.05 -15.59 -6.79
C ILE A 11 1.78 -15.01 -7.41
N CYS A 12 0.71 -15.80 -7.45
CA CYS A 12 -0.62 -15.32 -7.78
C CYS A 12 -1.19 -14.49 -6.62
N THR A 13 -1.42 -13.20 -6.87
CA THR A 13 -1.94 -12.26 -5.87
C THR A 13 -3.41 -11.90 -6.09
N GLY A 14 -3.99 -12.34 -7.20
CA GLY A 14 -5.40 -12.09 -7.50
C GLY A 14 -5.89 -12.89 -8.70
N VAL A 15 -7.18 -13.19 -8.72
CA VAL A 15 -7.84 -13.79 -9.88
C VAL A 15 -9.05 -12.96 -10.25
N GLN A 16 -9.17 -12.63 -11.54
CA GLN A 16 -10.26 -11.83 -12.08
C GLN A 16 -10.92 -12.51 -13.26
N GLN A 17 -12.22 -12.28 -13.41
CA GLN A 17 -13.03 -12.79 -14.50
C GLN A 17 -13.52 -11.62 -15.36
N THR A 18 -13.38 -11.73 -16.67
CA THR A 18 -13.83 -10.70 -17.62
C THR A 18 -14.31 -11.32 -18.93
N THR A 19 -15.04 -10.52 -19.71
CA THR A 19 -15.46 -10.87 -21.08
C THR A 19 -14.42 -10.46 -22.13
N GLY A 20 -13.54 -9.52 -21.80
CA GLY A 20 -12.52 -8.97 -22.71
C GLY A 20 -11.14 -9.62 -22.59
N GLN A 21 -10.26 -9.30 -23.53
CA GLN A 21 -8.85 -9.65 -23.41
C GLN A 21 -8.12 -8.64 -22.52
N ILE A 22 -7.28 -9.12 -21.60
CA ILE A 22 -6.37 -8.29 -20.82
C ILE A 22 -4.95 -8.60 -21.29
N ILE A 23 -4.19 -7.56 -21.62
CA ILE A 23 -2.79 -7.66 -22.02
C ILE A 23 -1.99 -6.79 -21.06
N ALA A 24 -1.28 -7.43 -20.13
CA ALA A 24 -0.40 -6.78 -19.17
C ALA A 24 0.72 -7.76 -18.77
N ASP A 25 1.91 -7.24 -18.48
CA ASP A 25 3.11 -8.06 -18.25
C ASP A 25 2.99 -8.97 -17.01
N ASN A 26 2.20 -8.55 -16.03
CA ASN A 26 2.01 -9.26 -14.77
C ASN A 26 0.67 -10.00 -14.69
N ILE A 27 0.04 -10.28 -15.83
CA ILE A 27 -1.25 -10.97 -15.90
C ILE A 27 -1.17 -12.13 -16.88
N ILE A 28 -1.62 -13.31 -16.46
CA ILE A 28 -1.66 -14.51 -17.28
C ILE A 28 -3.10 -14.99 -17.48
N ASP A 29 -3.43 -15.45 -18.68
CA ASP A 29 -4.71 -16.08 -18.99
C ASP A 29 -4.69 -17.51 -18.40
N ILE A 30 -5.64 -17.78 -17.50
CA ILE A 30 -5.79 -19.06 -16.78
C ILE A 30 -7.11 -19.75 -17.14
N THR A 31 -7.74 -19.33 -18.25
CA THR A 31 -9.05 -19.83 -18.65
C THR A 31 -9.02 -21.34 -18.88
N ALA A 32 -7.97 -21.85 -19.52
CA ALA A 32 -7.82 -23.27 -19.80
C ALA A 32 -7.71 -24.11 -18.51
N GLU A 33 -6.97 -23.62 -17.51
CA GLU A 33 -6.81 -24.26 -16.22
C GLU A 33 -8.14 -24.32 -15.47
N VAL A 34 -8.88 -23.20 -15.44
CA VAL A 34 -10.20 -23.16 -14.79
C VAL A 34 -11.20 -24.07 -15.48
N GLU A 35 -11.23 -24.08 -16.82
CA GLU A 35 -12.10 -24.96 -17.61
C GLU A 35 -11.71 -26.45 -17.50
N SER A 36 -10.43 -26.75 -17.24
CA SER A 36 -9.93 -28.11 -16.96
C SER A 36 -10.26 -28.63 -15.55
N GLY A 37 -10.85 -27.79 -14.71
CA GLY A 37 -11.37 -28.17 -13.39
C GLY A 37 -10.55 -27.65 -12.20
N THR A 38 -9.49 -26.87 -12.42
CA THR A 38 -8.78 -26.19 -11.32
C THR A 38 -9.62 -25.02 -10.81
N PRO A 39 -10.09 -25.01 -9.55
CA PRO A 39 -10.81 -23.85 -9.03
C PRO A 39 -9.92 -22.61 -9.09
N SER A 40 -10.45 -21.50 -9.61
CA SER A 40 -9.68 -20.25 -9.74
C SER A 40 -9.05 -19.79 -8.42
N GLY A 41 -9.75 -19.97 -7.29
CA GLY A 41 -9.22 -19.66 -5.96
C GLY A 41 -8.07 -20.55 -5.50
N ASP A 42 -7.89 -21.74 -6.08
CA ASP A 42 -6.77 -22.64 -5.75
C ASP A 42 -5.43 -22.08 -6.24
N LEU A 43 -5.46 -21.30 -7.32
CA LEU A 43 -4.27 -20.69 -7.91
C LEU A 43 -3.65 -19.60 -7.02
N LEU A 44 -4.44 -18.98 -6.12
CA LEU A 44 -3.92 -18.04 -5.11
C LEU A 44 -2.94 -18.71 -4.13
N TRP A 45 -2.99 -20.04 -4.03
CA TRP A 45 -2.14 -20.84 -3.16
C TRP A 45 -1.08 -21.59 -3.94
N ARG A 46 -0.77 -21.19 -5.18
CA ARG A 46 0.23 -21.84 -6.03
C ARG A 46 1.20 -20.81 -6.61
N LYS A 47 2.43 -21.25 -6.86
CA LYS A 47 3.44 -20.45 -7.55
C LYS A 47 3.42 -20.76 -9.05
N ARG A 48 3.73 -19.78 -9.88
CA ARG A 48 4.02 -19.99 -11.29
C ARG A 48 5.46 -20.48 -11.42
N ILE A 49 5.67 -21.60 -12.10
CA ILE A 49 6.99 -22.19 -12.34
C ILE A 49 7.11 -22.42 -13.85
N GLY A 50 7.80 -21.50 -14.53
CA GLY A 50 7.82 -21.47 -16.00
C GLY A 50 6.40 -21.34 -16.55
N ASP A 51 5.99 -22.32 -17.38
CA ASP A 51 4.67 -22.36 -18.00
C ASP A 51 3.61 -23.10 -17.16
N GLY A 52 3.96 -23.54 -15.94
CA GLY A 52 3.08 -24.34 -15.09
C GLY A 52 2.81 -23.72 -13.72
N TRP A 53 1.92 -24.35 -12.97
CA TRP A 53 1.66 -24.04 -11.56
C TRP A 53 2.34 -25.07 -10.66
N SER A 54 2.78 -24.64 -9.47
CA SER A 54 3.34 -25.55 -8.47
C SER A 54 2.33 -26.64 -8.09
N GLU A 55 2.79 -27.88 -7.95
CA GLU A 55 1.95 -28.99 -7.52
C GLU A 55 1.53 -28.86 -6.06
N GLU A 56 2.48 -28.44 -5.21
CA GLU A 56 2.22 -28.16 -3.81
C GLU A 56 1.62 -26.78 -3.64
N LYS A 57 0.74 -26.67 -2.63
CA LYS A 57 0.26 -25.38 -2.19
C LYS A 57 1.36 -24.66 -1.44
N TYR A 58 1.49 -23.39 -1.74
CA TYR A 58 2.32 -22.45 -1.00
C TYR A 58 1.39 -21.59 -0.15
N GLU A 59 1.67 -21.54 1.14
CA GLU A 59 1.06 -20.55 2.03
C GLU A 59 1.88 -19.26 1.91
N PRO A 60 1.31 -18.18 1.35
CA PRO A 60 2.01 -16.91 1.28
C PRO A 60 2.38 -16.45 2.67
N GLU A 61 3.66 -16.19 2.89
CA GLU A 61 4.12 -15.47 4.07
C GLU A 61 3.37 -14.13 4.10
N ILE A 62 2.44 -13.99 5.04
CA ILE A 62 1.85 -12.70 5.35
C ILE A 62 3.01 -11.90 5.94
N PRO A 63 3.50 -10.84 5.27
CA PRO A 63 4.53 -10.02 5.87
C PRO A 63 3.98 -9.55 7.21
N THR A 64 4.61 -10.01 8.30
CA THR A 64 4.27 -9.52 9.62
C THR A 64 4.62 -8.04 9.60
N GLY A 65 3.60 -7.19 9.58
CA GLY A 65 3.79 -5.77 9.80
C GLY A 65 4.52 -5.52 11.12
N PRO A 66 4.93 -4.27 11.41
CA PRO A 66 5.51 -3.95 12.70
C PRO A 66 4.59 -4.48 13.81
N SER A 67 5.21 -5.12 14.81
CA SER A 67 4.52 -5.55 16.01
C SER A 67 3.75 -4.39 16.63
N ASP A 68 2.72 -4.68 17.43
CA ASP A 68 1.94 -3.61 18.05
C ASP A 68 2.82 -2.68 18.93
N SER A 69 3.91 -3.22 19.52
CA SER A 69 4.91 -2.40 20.22
C SER A 69 5.64 -1.45 19.27
N GLU A 70 6.15 -1.94 18.14
CA GLU A 70 6.84 -1.09 17.15
C GLU A 70 5.91 -0.03 16.56
N ARG A 71 4.62 -0.36 16.39
CA ARG A 71 3.60 0.59 15.95
C ARG A 71 3.38 1.70 16.98
N ILE A 72 3.33 1.34 18.27
CA ILE A 72 3.21 2.31 19.36
C ILE A 72 4.43 3.22 19.37
N ASP A 73 5.65 2.67 19.34
CA ASP A 73 6.89 3.45 19.36
C ASP A 73 6.96 4.43 18.17
N GLN A 74 6.55 3.97 16.98
CA GLN A 74 6.48 4.82 15.78
C GLN A 74 5.44 5.94 15.94
N LEU A 75 4.25 5.62 16.46
CA LEU A 75 3.19 6.60 16.67
C LEU A 75 3.57 7.63 17.75
N GLU A 76 4.24 7.21 18.81
CA GLU A 76 4.75 8.11 19.86
C GLU A 76 5.82 9.05 19.33
N ALA A 77 6.76 8.55 18.51
CA ALA A 77 7.79 9.37 17.87
C ALA A 77 7.19 10.42 16.92
N ILE A 78 6.20 10.02 16.12
CA ILE A 78 5.46 10.94 15.24
C ILE A 78 4.73 11.99 16.07
N ASN A 79 4.04 11.58 17.13
CA ASN A 79 3.28 12.51 17.98
C ASN A 79 4.19 13.52 18.67
N ALA A 80 5.34 13.09 19.21
CA ALA A 80 6.33 13.98 19.79
C ALA A 80 6.86 15.02 18.79
N THR A 81 7.10 14.60 17.54
CA THR A 81 7.52 15.49 16.46
C THR A 81 6.43 16.51 16.12
N LEU A 82 5.18 16.07 16.00
CA LEU A 82 4.04 16.95 15.69
C LEU A 82 3.80 17.98 16.80
N LEU A 83 3.94 17.59 18.07
CA LEU A 83 3.82 18.51 19.20
C LEU A 83 4.91 19.58 19.20
N LEU A 84 6.15 19.20 18.88
CA LEU A 84 7.26 20.14 18.75
C LEU A 84 7.03 21.12 17.59
N ASP A 85 6.60 20.63 16.44
CA ASP A 85 6.28 21.45 15.28
C ASP A 85 5.15 22.44 15.55
N ALA A 86 4.12 22.01 16.29
CA ALA A 86 3.02 22.89 16.71
C ALA A 86 3.53 24.03 17.61
N ALA A 87 4.33 23.70 18.63
CA ALA A 87 4.92 24.71 19.52
C ALA A 87 5.80 25.71 18.76
N ASN A 88 6.62 25.24 17.82
CA ASN A 88 7.45 26.10 16.99
C ASN A 88 6.62 27.05 16.11
N LYS A 89 5.53 26.55 15.53
CA LYS A 89 4.61 27.37 14.73
C LYS A 89 3.91 28.43 15.58
N ASP A 90 3.52 28.10 16.81
CA ASP A 90 2.91 29.06 17.73
C ASP A 90 3.88 30.20 18.07
N ILE A 91 5.15 29.90 18.29
CA ILE A 91 6.20 30.92 18.50
C ILE A 91 6.35 31.81 17.27
N GLN A 92 6.47 31.22 16.07
CA GLN A 92 6.59 31.97 14.82
C GLN A 92 5.37 32.86 14.56
N LEU A 93 4.17 32.39 14.91
CA LEU A 93 2.95 33.17 14.78
C LEU A 93 2.95 34.35 15.75
N ALA A 94 3.37 34.15 16.99
CA ALA A 94 3.49 35.23 17.97
C ALA A 94 4.49 36.32 17.53
N ASP A 95 5.65 35.92 17.00
CA ASP A 95 6.66 36.84 16.46
C ASP A 95 6.12 37.65 15.27
N LEU A 96 5.39 36.99 14.36
CA LEU A 96 4.77 37.65 13.22
C LEU A 96 3.69 38.64 13.68
N MET A 97 2.86 38.27 14.65
CA MET A 97 1.84 39.16 15.21
C MET A 97 2.47 40.39 15.87
N MET A 98 3.57 40.23 16.61
CA MET A 98 4.31 41.35 17.20
C MET A 98 4.89 42.27 16.11
N THR A 99 5.46 41.70 15.05
CA THR A 99 6.01 42.46 13.93
C THR A 99 4.92 43.26 13.22
N VAL A 100 3.76 42.65 12.96
CA VAL A 100 2.61 43.34 12.35
C VAL A 100 2.11 44.48 13.24
N ALA A 101 2.00 44.25 14.55
CA ALA A 101 1.59 45.29 15.50
C ALA A 101 2.57 46.49 15.51
N GLN A 102 3.89 46.23 15.44
CA GLN A 102 4.91 47.28 15.36
C GLN A 102 4.81 48.10 14.06
N LEU A 103 4.62 47.42 12.92
CA LEU A 103 4.45 48.09 11.62
C LEU A 103 3.17 48.94 11.57
N GLN A 104 2.07 48.46 12.16
CA GLN A 104 0.82 49.22 12.26
C GLN A 104 0.97 50.45 13.17
N ALA A 105 1.73 50.35 14.26
CA ALA A 105 1.98 51.49 15.14
C ALA A 105 2.93 52.54 14.52
N GLY A 106 3.89 52.11 13.67
CA GLY A 106 4.85 53.00 13.02
C GLY A 106 4.35 53.70 11.74
N GLY A 107 3.26 53.24 11.14
CA GLY A 107 2.68 53.82 9.92
C GLY A 107 1.66 54.94 10.14
N ALA A 108 1.42 55.36 11.39
CA ALA A 108 0.43 56.38 11.76
C ALA A 108 1.04 57.78 12.01
N ALA A 109 2.28 58.03 11.57
CA ALA A 109 3.00 59.30 11.72
C ALA A 109 3.05 60.11 10.42
#